data_AF-A0XYA5-F1
#
_entry.id   AF-A0XYA5-F1
#
_cell.length_a   1.000
_cell.length_b   1.000
_cell.length_c   1.000
_cell.angle_alpha   90.00
_cell.angle_beta   90.00
_cell.angle_gamma   90.00
#
_symmetry.space_group_name_H-M   'P 1'
#
loop_
_entity.id
_entity.type
_entity.pdbx_description
1 polymer ?
#
loop_
_entity_poly.entity_id
_entity_poly.type
_entity_poly.pdbx_seq_one_letter_code
_entity_poly.pdbx_strand_id
1 'polypeptide(L)'
;MDTLVNFKSEMFKPFLPDDSQVNPGVFGAELAFWISKKLAQKGIITSYPEYEDWGWYVEYCLDDNEYRLCCGNVESSQTEWQCFLEPYAKGFFDRNKAPIELARVLLNAVREVLEETDGIDDIKWSCR
;
A
#
# COMPACT_ATOMS: atom_id res chain seq x y z
N MET A 1 16.16 -4.15 2.14
CA MET A 1 15.46 -2.90 1.81
C MET A 1 14.21 -2.87 2.65
N ASP A 2 13.87 -1.73 3.26
CA ASP A 2 12.61 -1.63 4.00
C ASP A 2 11.45 -1.61 3.00
N THR A 3 10.56 -2.59 3.12
CA THR A 3 9.42 -2.81 2.21
C THR A 3 8.08 -2.66 2.92
N LEU A 4 8.11 -2.42 4.24
CA LEU A 4 6.95 -2.22 5.08
C LEU A 4 7.10 -0.89 5.81
N VAL A 5 6.00 -0.14 5.88
CA VAL A 5 5.90 1.09 6.65
C VAL A 5 4.64 1.05 7.52
N ASN A 6 4.79 1.38 8.79
CA ASN A 6 3.68 1.69 9.68
C ASN A 6 3.67 3.19 9.96
N PHE A 7 2.50 3.79 10.11
CA PHE A 7 2.35 5.20 10.44
C PHE A 7 1.00 5.46 11.11
N LYS A 8 0.85 6.66 11.68
CA LYS A 8 -0.39 7.14 12.29
C LYS A 8 -1.03 8.20 11.43
N SER A 9 -2.35 8.13 11.26
CA SER A 9 -3.11 9.17 10.56
C SER A 9 -4.60 9.08 10.87
N GLU A 10 -5.24 10.24 10.95
CA GLU A 10 -6.70 10.38 11.00
C GLU A 10 -7.33 10.64 9.62
N MET A 11 -6.53 10.64 8.54
CA MET A 11 -7.00 11.02 7.20
C MET A 11 -7.89 9.97 6.54
N PHE A 12 -7.75 8.70 6.91
CA PHE A 12 -8.33 7.55 6.21
C PHE A 12 -9.51 6.95 6.99
N LYS A 13 -10.47 7.79 7.37
CA LYS A 13 -11.64 7.37 8.14
C LYS A 13 -12.68 6.75 7.21
N PRO A 14 -13.02 5.45 7.35
CA PRO A 14 -13.99 4.79 6.50
C PRO A 14 -15.27 5.60 6.38
N PHE A 15 -15.48 6.24 5.23
CA PHE A 15 -16.70 6.99 4.95
C PHE A 15 -17.90 6.06 4.73
N LEU A 16 -17.62 4.79 4.40
CA LEU A 16 -18.61 3.75 4.16
C LEU A 16 -18.79 2.88 5.41
N PRO A 17 -20.00 2.32 5.64
CA PRO A 17 -20.23 1.32 6.66
C PRO A 17 -19.33 0.09 6.50
N ASP A 18 -19.12 -0.65 7.60
CA ASP A 18 -18.29 -1.87 7.61
C ASP A 18 -18.72 -2.90 6.55
N ASP A 19 -20.02 -3.04 6.29
CA ASP A 19 -20.56 -3.95 5.26
C ASP A 19 -20.17 -3.57 3.82
N SER A 20 -19.60 -2.39 3.63
CA SER A 20 -19.08 -1.90 2.34
C SER A 20 -17.56 -2.03 2.24
N GLN A 21 -16.90 -2.56 3.28
CA GLN A 21 -15.49 -2.95 3.24
C GLN A 21 -15.35 -4.38 2.70
N VAL A 22 -14.12 -4.78 2.40
CA VAL A 22 -13.84 -6.11 1.84
C VAL A 22 -14.18 -7.23 2.84
N ASN A 23 -14.02 -6.94 4.13
CA ASN A 23 -14.32 -7.80 5.26
C ASN A 23 -14.42 -6.90 6.52
N PRO A 24 -15.24 -7.22 7.54
CA PRO A 24 -15.30 -6.41 8.75
C PRO A 24 -13.93 -6.23 9.41
N GLY A 25 -13.59 -5.00 9.76
CA GLY A 25 -12.30 -4.64 10.36
C GLY A 25 -11.10 -4.61 9.41
N VAL A 26 -11.31 -4.88 8.10
CA VAL A 26 -10.30 -4.81 7.05
C VAL A 26 -10.49 -3.53 6.24
N PHE A 27 -9.89 -2.45 6.73
CA PHE A 27 -9.92 -1.13 6.08
C PHE A 27 -8.70 -0.96 5.18
N GLY A 28 -8.72 0.07 4.32
CA GLY A 28 -7.59 0.36 3.42
C GLY A 28 -7.99 1.04 2.11
N ALA A 29 -9.28 1.01 1.75
CA ALA A 29 -9.79 1.59 0.50
C ALA A 29 -9.37 3.05 0.30
N GLU A 30 -9.59 3.89 1.31
CA GLU A 30 -9.26 5.31 1.24
C GLU A 30 -7.75 5.55 1.22
N LEU A 31 -6.97 4.75 1.95
CA LEU A 31 -5.52 4.80 1.93
C LEU A 31 -4.97 4.43 0.55
N ALA A 32 -5.45 3.33 -0.04
CA ALA A 32 -5.10 2.90 -1.39
C ALA A 32 -5.47 3.96 -2.45
N PHE A 33 -6.67 4.54 -2.32
CA PHE A 33 -7.12 5.61 -3.23
C PHE A 33 -6.27 6.88 -3.09
N TRP A 34 -5.99 7.30 -1.86
CA TRP A 34 -5.19 8.48 -1.60
C TRP A 34 -3.74 8.29 -2.08
N ILE A 35 -3.12 7.15 -1.79
CA ILE A 35 -1.72 6.93 -2.11
C ILE A 35 -1.51 6.80 -3.62
N SER A 36 -2.41 6.10 -4.35
CA SER A 36 -2.35 6.04 -5.83
C SER A 36 -2.42 7.43 -6.45
N LYS A 37 -3.31 8.30 -5.96
CA LYS A 37 -3.41 9.68 -6.42
C LYS A 37 -2.12 10.48 -6.15
N LYS A 38 -1.53 10.33 -4.96
CA LYS A 38 -0.29 11.02 -4.59
C LYS A 38 0.91 10.53 -5.40
N LEU A 39 1.01 9.23 -5.62
CA LEU A 39 2.02 8.61 -6.47
C LEU A 39 1.90 9.09 -7.92
N ALA A 40 0.68 9.14 -8.47
CA ALA A 40 0.43 9.66 -9.80
C ALA A 40 0.86 11.12 -9.97
N GLN A 41 0.69 11.97 -8.94
CA GLN A 41 1.18 13.35 -8.93
C GLN A 41 2.72 13.44 -9.01
N LYS A 42 3.44 12.42 -8.53
CA LYS A 42 4.89 12.28 -8.66
C LYS A 42 5.31 11.51 -9.92
N GLY A 43 4.37 11.19 -10.83
CA GLY A 43 4.63 10.45 -12.06
C GLY A 43 4.80 8.94 -11.88
N ILE A 44 4.47 8.40 -10.71
CA ILE A 44 4.47 6.96 -10.44
C ILE A 44 3.05 6.43 -10.68
N ILE A 45 2.88 5.68 -11.78
CA ILE A 45 1.58 5.14 -12.18
C ILE A 45 1.34 3.80 -11.49
N THR A 46 0.21 3.69 -10.81
CA THR A 46 -0.31 2.44 -10.24
C THR A 46 -1.70 2.16 -10.81
N SER A 47 -2.25 0.98 -10.54
CA SER A 47 -3.68 0.70 -10.77
C SER A 47 -4.58 1.63 -9.94
N TYR A 48 -5.88 1.58 -10.23
CA TYR A 48 -6.90 2.01 -9.26
C TYR A 48 -6.86 1.07 -8.04
N PRO A 49 -7.37 1.47 -6.86
CA PRO A 49 -7.50 0.55 -5.73
C PRO A 49 -8.21 -0.74 -6.13
N GLU A 50 -7.50 -1.84 -5.93
CA GLU A 50 -8.00 -3.21 -6.07
C GLU A 50 -8.16 -3.83 -4.67
N TYR A 51 -8.90 -4.94 -4.61
CA TYR A 51 -9.13 -5.62 -3.35
C TYR A 51 -9.23 -7.13 -3.48
N GLU A 52 -8.90 -7.79 -2.37
CA GLU A 52 -9.18 -9.20 -2.09
C GLU A 52 -9.88 -9.32 -0.73
N ASP A 53 -10.27 -10.52 -0.35
CA ASP A 53 -10.95 -10.81 0.93
C ASP A 53 -10.11 -10.47 2.17
N TRP A 54 -8.78 -10.33 2.00
CA TRP A 54 -7.84 -9.96 3.04
C TRP A 54 -7.44 -8.48 3.05
N GLY A 55 -7.80 -7.66 2.05
CA GLY A 55 -7.40 -6.25 2.06
C GLY A 55 -7.41 -5.53 0.73
N TRP A 56 -6.85 -4.31 0.77
CA TRP A 56 -6.77 -3.38 -0.35
C TRP A 56 -5.34 -3.21 -0.82
N TYR A 57 -5.15 -2.97 -2.11
CA TYR A 57 -3.84 -2.71 -2.69
C TYR A 57 -3.94 -1.86 -3.95
N VAL A 58 -2.79 -1.39 -4.41
CA VAL A 58 -2.60 -0.86 -5.77
C VAL A 58 -1.48 -1.62 -6.44
N GLU A 59 -1.63 -1.91 -7.73
CA GLU A 59 -0.64 -2.62 -8.51
C GLU A 59 0.36 -1.63 -9.12
N TYR A 60 1.63 -2.02 -9.10
CA TYR A 60 2.71 -1.31 -9.76
C TYR A 60 3.41 -2.27 -10.72
N CYS A 61 3.42 -1.91 -12.00
CA CYS A 61 4.02 -2.74 -13.05
C CYS A 61 5.25 -2.04 -13.63
N LEU A 62 6.34 -2.79 -13.75
CA LEU A 62 7.59 -2.35 -14.38
C LEU A 62 8.09 -3.44 -15.33
N ASP A 63 7.93 -3.21 -16.64
CA ASP A 63 8.18 -4.21 -17.67
C ASP A 63 7.44 -5.53 -17.34
N ASP A 64 8.17 -6.63 -17.24
CA ASP A 64 7.68 -7.94 -16.83
C ASP A 64 7.64 -8.15 -15.31
N ASN A 65 7.62 -7.10 -14.49
CA ASN A 65 7.56 -7.21 -13.04
C ASN A 65 6.30 -6.56 -12.50
N GLU A 66 5.63 -7.24 -11.58
CA GLU A 66 4.39 -6.79 -10.98
C GLU A 66 4.54 -6.81 -9.46
N TYR A 67 4.00 -5.79 -8.81
CA TYR A 67 4.04 -5.62 -7.37
C TYR A 67 2.68 -5.15 -6.88
N ARG A 68 2.28 -5.60 -5.69
CA ARG A 68 1.15 -5.05 -4.95
C ARG A 68 1.69 -4.19 -3.82
N LEU A 69 1.29 -2.92 -3.78
CA LEU A 69 1.44 -2.08 -2.60
C LEU A 69 0.17 -2.25 -1.76
N CYS A 70 0.22 -3.18 -0.82
CA CYS A 70 -0.88 -3.46 0.09
C CYS A 70 -1.04 -2.30 1.06
N CYS A 71 -2.28 -1.92 1.34
CA CYS A 71 -2.67 -0.77 2.14
C CYS A 71 -3.76 -1.19 3.13
N GLY A 72 -3.51 -1.08 4.43
CA GLY A 72 -4.52 -1.45 5.42
C GLY A 72 -4.30 -0.86 6.80
N ASN A 73 -5.30 -0.99 7.66
CA ASN A 73 -5.17 -0.65 9.07
C ASN A 73 -4.39 -1.72 9.83
N VAL A 74 -3.75 -1.33 10.93
CA VAL A 74 -3.30 -2.27 11.94
C VAL A 74 -4.53 -2.87 12.64
N GLU A 75 -4.48 -4.16 12.96
CA GLU A 75 -5.59 -4.88 13.58
C GLU A 75 -6.13 -4.14 14.82
N SER A 76 -7.46 -4.01 14.90
CA SER A 76 -8.15 -3.29 15.99
C SER A 76 -7.81 -1.79 16.12
N SER A 77 -7.16 -1.18 15.12
CA SER A 77 -6.87 0.26 15.09
C SER A 77 -7.65 0.99 14.00
N GLN A 78 -8.03 2.24 14.28
CA GLN A 78 -8.67 3.16 13.32
C GLN A 78 -7.74 4.30 12.88
N THR A 79 -6.55 4.39 13.48
CA THR A 79 -5.61 5.50 13.24
C THR A 79 -4.20 5.02 12.94
N GLU A 80 -3.94 3.71 13.08
CA GLU A 80 -2.64 3.12 12.74
C GLU A 80 -2.78 2.34 11.45
N TRP A 81 -1.88 2.61 10.52
CA TRP A 81 -1.92 2.15 9.15
C TRP A 81 -0.62 1.49 8.77
N GLN A 82 -0.71 0.58 7.81
CA GLN A 82 0.41 -0.14 7.25
C GLN A 82 0.31 -0.14 5.73
N CYS A 83 1.45 0.12 5.09
CA CYS A 83 1.65 -0.25 3.69
C CYS A 83 2.83 -1.22 3.59
N PHE A 84 2.71 -2.23 2.73
CA PHE A 84 3.84 -3.11 2.43
C PHE A 84 3.85 -3.53 0.96
N LEU A 85 5.06 -3.75 0.45
CA LEU A 85 5.27 -4.23 -0.90
C LEU A 85 5.24 -5.75 -0.95
N GLU A 86 4.46 -6.30 -1.87
CA GLU A 86 4.43 -7.72 -2.19
C GLU A 86 4.73 -7.93 -3.67
N PRO A 87 5.89 -8.52 -4.02
CA PRO A 87 6.19 -8.88 -5.40
C PRO A 87 5.31 -10.03 -5.88
N TYR A 88 4.73 -9.88 -7.07
CA TYR A 88 3.99 -10.94 -7.71
C TYR A 88 4.93 -12.06 -8.15
N ALA A 89 4.48 -13.31 -8.05
CA ALA A 89 5.24 -14.47 -8.49
C ALA A 89 4.79 -14.90 -9.89
N LYS A 90 5.73 -15.07 -10.81
CA LYS A 90 5.46 -15.55 -12.16
C LYS A 90 5.70 -17.07 -12.26
N GLY A 91 4.80 -17.74 -12.99
CA GLY A 91 4.92 -19.16 -13.32
C GLY A 91 4.30 -20.12 -12.28
N PHE A 92 4.36 -21.42 -12.58
CA PHE A 92 3.87 -22.44 -11.66
C PHE A 92 4.81 -22.54 -10.44
N PHE A 93 4.25 -22.61 -9.23
CA PHE A 93 4.93 -22.75 -7.92
C PHE A 93 5.52 -21.49 -7.26
N ASP A 94 5.12 -20.27 -7.64
CA ASP A 94 5.52 -19.02 -6.97
C ASP A 94 7.04 -18.76 -6.86
N ARG A 95 7.86 -19.46 -7.66
CA ARG A 95 9.34 -19.44 -7.50
C ARG A 95 10.02 -18.22 -8.09
N ASN A 96 9.39 -17.53 -9.04
CA ASN A 96 9.97 -16.37 -9.73
C ASN A 96 9.25 -15.09 -9.31
N LYS A 97 9.51 -14.63 -8.09
CA LYS A 97 9.05 -13.33 -7.63
C LYS A 97 9.82 -12.20 -8.30
N ALA A 98 9.12 -11.13 -8.63
CA ALA A 98 9.75 -9.90 -9.12
C ALA A 98 10.82 -9.40 -8.12
N PRO A 99 12.03 -9.02 -8.58
CA PRO A 99 13.09 -8.53 -7.68
C PRO A 99 12.65 -7.25 -6.95
N ILE A 100 12.72 -7.24 -5.62
CA ILE A 100 12.33 -6.08 -4.80
C ILE A 100 13.08 -4.80 -5.19
N GLU A 101 14.35 -4.94 -5.60
CA GLU A 101 15.21 -3.80 -5.91
C GLU A 101 14.73 -2.96 -7.09
N LEU A 102 13.95 -3.53 -8.00
CA LEU A 102 13.36 -2.80 -9.12
C LEU A 102 12.19 -1.91 -8.66
N ALA A 103 11.54 -2.23 -7.54
CA ALA A 103 10.47 -1.42 -6.93
C ALA A 103 11.01 -0.29 -6.04
N ARG A 104 12.32 -0.04 -6.01
CA ARG A 104 12.94 1.04 -5.22
C ARG A 104 12.34 2.41 -5.51
N VAL A 105 12.02 2.68 -6.78
CA VAL A 105 11.43 3.95 -7.19
C VAL A 105 10.05 4.15 -6.54
N LEU A 106 9.21 3.11 -6.53
CA LEU A 106 7.93 3.12 -5.84
C LEU A 106 8.10 3.35 -4.33
N LEU A 107 9.00 2.60 -3.68
CA LEU A 107 9.20 2.69 -2.23
C LEU A 107 9.73 4.07 -1.79
N ASN A 108 10.62 4.67 -2.58
CA ASN A 108 11.08 6.04 -2.35
C ASN A 108 9.93 7.04 -2.51
N ALA A 109 9.11 6.90 -3.55
CA ALA A 109 7.96 7.77 -3.76
C ALA A 109 6.93 7.64 -2.63
N VAL A 110 6.67 6.43 -2.13
CA VAL A 110 5.82 6.20 -0.94
C VAL A 110 6.40 6.92 0.28
N ARG A 111 7.71 6.80 0.51
CA ARG A 111 8.40 7.50 1.60
C ARG A 111 8.22 9.01 1.52
N GLU A 112 8.51 9.60 0.37
CA GLU A 112 8.32 11.04 0.16
C GLU A 112 6.86 11.47 0.36
N VAL A 113 5.90 10.73 -0.21
CA VAL A 113 4.47 11.03 -0.05
C VAL A 113 4.05 11.02 1.42
N LEU A 114 4.51 10.05 2.20
CA LEU A 114 4.20 9.96 3.63
C LEU A 114 4.88 11.09 4.42
N GLU A 115 6.17 11.35 4.17
CA GLU A 115 6.97 12.37 4.88
C GLU A 115 6.54 13.81 4.55
N GLU A 116 6.02 14.08 3.35
CA GLU A 116 5.57 15.40 2.90
C GLU A 116 4.12 15.72 3.29
N THR A 117 3.35 14.76 3.82
CA THR A 117 1.93 14.94 4.08
C THR A 117 1.64 15.29 5.53
N ASP A 118 1.12 16.49 5.77
CA ASP A 118 0.57 16.88 7.07
C ASP A 118 -0.54 15.93 7.52
N GLY A 119 -0.49 15.48 8.77
CA GLY A 119 -1.44 14.51 9.34
C GLY A 119 -1.02 13.04 9.17
N ILE A 120 0.21 12.80 8.73
CA ILE A 120 0.89 11.50 8.81
C ILE A 120 2.04 11.60 9.81
N ASP A 121 1.98 10.79 10.85
CA ASP A 121 2.90 10.82 11.99
C ASP A 121 3.48 9.43 12.29
N ASP A 122 4.49 9.37 13.15
CA ASP A 122 5.08 8.13 13.68
C ASP A 122 5.48 7.10 12.59
N ILE A 123 6.00 7.60 11.47
CA ILE A 123 6.42 6.79 10.31
C ILE A 123 7.59 5.88 10.71
N LYS A 124 7.39 4.56 10.59
CA LYS A 124 8.37 3.53 10.92
C LYS A 124 8.51 2.55 9.77
N TRP A 125 9.70 2.54 9.16
CA TRP A 125 10.07 1.62 8.10
C TRP A 125 10.74 0.36 8.66
N SER A 126 10.45 -0.80 8.06
CA SER A 126 11.10 -2.07 8.40
C SER A 126 11.17 -3.02 7.20
N CYS A 127 12.01 -4.04 7.32
CA CYS A 127 12.03 -5.19 6.42
C CYS A 127 10.90 -6.18 6.81
N ARG A 128 10.31 -6.84 5.81
CA ARG A 128 9.33 -7.92 5.97
C ARG A 128 9.98 -9.29 5.79
#